data_AF-A0A7W1LNU3-F1
#
_entry.id   AF-A0A7W1LNU3-F1
#
_cell.length_a   1.000
_cell.length_b   1.000
_cell.length_c   1.000
_cell.angle_alpha   90.00
_cell.angle_beta   90.00
_cell.angle_gamma   90.00
#
_symmetry.space_group_name_H-M   'P 1'
#
loop_
_entity.id
_entity.type
_entity.pdbx_description
1 polymer ?
#
loop_
_entity_poly.entity_id
_entity_poly.type
_entity_poly.pdbx_seq_one_letter_code
_entity_poly.pdbx_strand_id
1 'polypeptide(L)'
;MINGAHIIIYSRDAEADRQFLRDVLDFAPVDAGDGWLVFKVPPAEVAVHPTDGGGVHELYLVCDDVEATVADLTTKGAEFAGPVADQGWGLLVSIVLPGG
;
A
#
# COMPACT_ATOMS: atom_id res chain seq x y z
N MET A 1 10.40 1.47 25.78
CA MET A 1 10.35 2.58 24.80
C MET A 1 10.06 1.95 23.44
N ILE A 2 9.06 2.44 22.72
CA ILE A 2 8.71 1.95 21.37
C ILE A 2 9.35 2.92 20.37
N ASN A 3 10.10 2.42 19.38
CA ASN A 3 10.92 3.24 18.47
C ASN A 3 10.59 3.03 16.97
N GLY A 4 9.55 2.25 16.66
CA GLY A 4 9.12 2.00 15.29
C GLY A 4 7.88 1.11 15.24
N ALA A 5 7.34 0.97 14.03
CA ALA A 5 6.25 0.05 13.70
C ALA A 5 6.64 -0.76 12.46
N HIS A 6 6.22 -2.02 12.40
CA HIS A 6 6.43 -2.90 11.26
C HIS A 6 5.07 -3.36 10.74
N ILE A 7 4.79 -3.07 9.47
CA ILE A 7 3.52 -3.39 8.80
C ILE A 7 3.69 -4.71 8.07
N ILE A 8 2.78 -5.65 8.29
CA ILE A 8 2.78 -6.97 7.64
C ILE A 8 1.50 -7.10 6.83
N ILE A 9 1.66 -7.35 5.53
CA ILE A 9 0.57 -7.67 4.60
C ILE A 9 0.64 -9.16 4.32
N TYR A 10 -0.45 -9.87 4.57
CA TYR A 10 -0.57 -11.28 4.21
C TYR A 10 -1.14 -11.38 2.80
N SER A 11 -0.42 -12.10 1.95
CA SER A 11 -0.75 -12.23 0.54
C SER A 11 -0.94 -13.69 0.14
N ARG A 12 -1.83 -13.92 -0.84
CA ARG A 12 -1.98 -15.21 -1.52
C ARG A 12 -0.91 -15.43 -2.60
N ASP A 13 -0.25 -14.36 -3.06
CA ASP A 13 0.90 -14.40 -3.95
C ASP A 13 1.95 -13.38 -3.48
N ALA A 14 2.65 -13.75 -2.39
CA ALA A 14 3.58 -12.86 -1.74
C ALA A 14 4.80 -12.48 -2.61
N GLU A 15 5.16 -13.30 -3.60
CA GLU A 15 6.27 -12.99 -4.50
C GLU A 15 5.86 -11.91 -5.51
N ALA A 16 4.69 -12.06 -6.13
CA ALA A 16 4.17 -11.04 -7.03
C ALA A 16 3.94 -9.70 -6.31
N ASP A 17 3.43 -9.73 -5.08
CA ASP A 17 3.23 -8.51 -4.30
C ASP A 17 4.55 -7.84 -3.89
N ARG A 18 5.59 -8.61 -3.54
CA ARG A 18 6.92 -8.04 -3.29
C ARG A 18 7.49 -7.36 -4.54
N GLN A 19 7.33 -7.98 -5.71
CA GLN A 19 7.76 -7.38 -6.98
C GLN A 19 6.95 -6.11 -7.28
N PHE A 20 5.64 -6.11 -7.02
CA PHE A 20 4.80 -4.92 -7.14
C PHE A 20 5.28 -3.77 -6.26
N LEU A 21 5.54 -4.02 -4.97
CA LEU A 21 6.04 -2.99 -4.05
C LEU A 21 7.40 -2.43 -4.50
N ARG A 22 8.27 -3.28 -5.07
CA ARG A 22 9.60 -2.88 -5.54
C ARG A 22 9.53 -2.10 -6.86
N ASP A 23 8.84 -2.63 -7.86
CA ASP A 23 8.97 -2.19 -9.25
C ASP A 23 7.88 -1.18 -9.65
N VAL A 24 6.69 -1.27 -9.02
CA VAL A 24 5.56 -0.40 -9.33
C VAL A 24 5.49 0.77 -8.34
N LEU A 25 5.57 0.48 -7.04
CA LEU A 25 5.57 1.53 -6.00
C LEU A 25 6.97 2.13 -5.75
N ASP A 26 8.02 1.57 -6.36
CA ASP A 26 9.40 2.03 -6.24
C ASP A 26 9.91 2.10 -4.78
N PHE A 27 9.41 1.20 -3.92
CA PHE A 27 9.86 1.14 -2.54
C PHE A 27 11.19 0.41 -2.45
N ALA A 28 12.17 1.03 -1.78
CA ALA A 28 13.49 0.47 -1.61
C ALA A 28 13.46 -0.74 -0.64
N PRO A 29 13.87 -1.95 -1.06
CA PRO A 29 13.92 -3.12 -0.20
C PRO A 29 15.30 -3.32 0.46
N VAL A 30 15.28 -4.06 1.57
CA VAL A 30 16.42 -4.80 2.11
C VAL A 30 16.08 -6.29 2.01
N ASP A 31 17.00 -7.10 1.50
CA ASP A 31 16.87 -8.56 1.49
C ASP A 31 17.34 -9.11 2.85
N ALA A 32 16.42 -9.76 3.57
CA ALA A 32 16.67 -10.40 4.86
C ALA A 32 17.17 -11.86 4.72
N GLY A 33 17.45 -12.31 3.50
CA GLY A 33 17.89 -13.66 3.16
C GLY A 33 16.85 -14.38 2.28
N ASP A 34 17.34 -15.21 1.36
CA ASP A 34 16.52 -16.09 0.52
C ASP A 34 15.40 -15.36 -0.26
N GLY A 35 15.60 -14.09 -0.62
CA GLY A 35 14.61 -13.28 -1.35
C GLY A 35 13.51 -12.69 -0.46
N TRP A 36 13.67 -12.74 0.87
CA TRP A 36 12.74 -12.14 1.81
C TRP A 36 12.93 -10.61 1.88
N LEU A 37 12.19 -9.88 1.05
CA LEU A 37 12.29 -8.43 0.98
C LEU A 37 11.51 -7.72 2.09
N VAL A 38 12.17 -6.73 2.72
CA VAL A 38 11.57 -5.78 3.67
C VAL A 38 11.70 -4.37 3.10
N PHE A 39 10.61 -3.64 2.99
CA PHE A 39 10.56 -2.36 2.28
C PHE A 39 10.67 -1.17 3.22
N LYS A 40 11.45 -0.17 2.82
CA LYS A 40 11.36 1.17 3.39
C LYS A 40 10.11 1.84 2.83
N VAL A 41 9.08 1.97 3.67
CA VAL A 41 7.85 2.68 3.34
C VAL A 41 7.98 4.19 3.64
N PRO A 42 7.10 5.04 3.07
CA PRO A 42 6.97 6.44 3.47
C PRO A 42 6.69 6.59 4.97
N PRO A 43 6.84 7.81 5.54
CA PRO A 43 6.38 8.08 6.90
C PRO A 43 4.92 7.64 7.07
N ALA A 44 4.64 6.95 8.17
CA ALA A 44 3.34 6.33 8.42
C ALA A 44 2.71 6.85 9.72
N GLU A 45 1.38 6.86 9.74
CA GLU A 45 0.55 7.18 10.89
C GLU A 45 -0.45 6.04 11.17
N VAL A 46 -1.11 6.09 12.32
CA VAL A 46 -2.16 5.13 12.69
C VAL A 46 -3.41 5.88 13.12
N ALA A 47 -4.54 5.52 12.52
CA ALA A 47 -5.86 5.96 12.92
C ALA A 47 -6.65 4.79 13.52
N VAL A 48 -7.54 5.07 14.47
CA VAL A 48 -8.41 4.07 15.10
C VAL A 48 -9.85 4.57 14.99
N HIS A 49 -10.65 3.85 14.21
CA HIS A 49 -12.07 4.12 14.04
C HIS A 49 -12.92 3.12 14.85
N PRO A 50 -14.06 3.55 15.43
CA PRO A 50 -14.99 2.61 16.04
C PRO A 50 -15.58 1.68 14.96
N THR A 51 -15.83 0.42 15.33
CA THR A 51 -16.53 -0.55 14.48
C THR A 51 -17.43 -1.43 15.34
N ASP A 52 -18.62 -1.74 14.84
CA ASP A 52 -19.57 -2.68 15.46
C ASP A 52 -19.43 -4.10 14.88
N GLY A 53 -18.54 -4.29 13.89
CA GLY A 53 -18.31 -5.56 13.18
C GLY A 53 -16.94 -6.18 13.46
N GLY A 54 -16.50 -7.07 12.58
CA GLY A 54 -15.12 -7.55 12.59
C GLY A 54 -14.15 -6.39 12.33
N GLY A 55 -13.04 -6.36 13.06
CA GLY A 55 -11.98 -5.38 12.83
C GLY A 55 -11.37 -5.54 11.44
N VAL A 56 -11.13 -4.43 10.76
CA VAL A 56 -10.42 -4.37 9.48
C VAL A 56 -9.12 -3.57 9.69
N HIS A 57 -8.07 -3.96 8.99
CA HIS A 57 -6.83 -3.21 8.91
C HIS A 57 -6.66 -2.70 7.49
N GLU A 58 -6.41 -1.40 7.35
CA GLU A 58 -6.24 -0.74 6.07
C GLU A 58 -4.85 -0.12 6.01
N LEU A 59 -4.24 -0.16 4.83
CA LEU A 59 -2.99 0.53 4.52
C LEU A 59 -3.27 1.59 3.48
N TYR A 60 -3.12 2.84 3.87
CA TYR A 60 -3.21 3.99 2.97
C TYR A 60 -1.82 4.50 2.61
N LEU A 61 -1.63 4.82 1.34
CA LEU A 61 -0.46 5.52 0.84
C LEU A 61 -0.88 6.95 0.48
N VAL A 62 -0.22 7.93 1.06
CA VAL A 62 -0.59 9.35 0.93
C VAL A 62 0.28 10.02 -0.13
N CYS A 63 -0.32 10.84 -0.98
CA CYS A 63 0.33 11.61 -2.02
C CYS A 63 -0.28 13.02 -2.13
N ASP A 64 0.45 13.95 -2.76
CA ASP A 64 -0.01 15.33 -2.93
C ASP A 64 -1.09 15.47 -4.03
N ASP A 65 -1.04 14.60 -5.05
CA ASP A 65 -1.96 14.58 -6.19
C ASP A 65 -2.28 13.14 -6.59
N VAL A 66 -3.51 12.70 -6.27
CA VAL A 66 -3.95 11.32 -6.51
C VAL A 66 -4.16 11.04 -8.00
N GLU A 67 -4.59 12.02 -8.80
CA GLU A 67 -4.84 11.80 -10.24
C GLU A 67 -3.53 11.61 -10.99
N ALA A 68 -2.54 12.46 -10.70
CA ALA A 68 -1.20 12.33 -11.26
C ALA A 68 -0.52 11.02 -10.82
N THR A 69 -0.68 10.66 -9.55
CA THR A 69 -0.13 9.40 -9.00
C THR A 69 -0.77 8.17 -9.66
N VAL A 70 -2.09 8.15 -9.84
CA VAL A 70 -2.79 7.08 -10.54
C VAL A 70 -2.29 6.95 -11.97
N ALA A 71 -2.14 8.07 -12.69
CA ALA A 71 -1.64 8.05 -14.05
C ALA A 71 -0.23 7.44 -14.13
N ASP A 72 0.70 7.89 -13.28
CA ASP A 72 2.07 7.36 -13.22
C ASP A 72 2.10 5.86 -12.91
N LEU A 73 1.42 5.43 -11.84
CA LEU A 73 1.37 4.03 -11.43
C LEU A 73 0.69 3.14 -12.47
N THR A 74 -0.32 3.65 -13.18
CA THR A 74 -0.93 2.93 -14.31
C THR A 74 0.10 2.67 -15.41
N THR A 75 0.98 3.63 -15.73
CA THR A 75 2.06 3.40 -16.72
C THR A 75 3.06 2.33 -16.27
N LYS A 76 3.19 2.11 -14.96
CA LYS A 76 4.02 1.07 -14.34
C LYS A 76 3.29 -0.27 -14.16
N GLY A 77 2.01 -0.35 -14.55
CA GLY A 77 1.23 -1.58 -14.53
C GLY A 77 0.37 -1.77 -13.28
N ALA A 78 0.13 -0.73 -12.48
CA ALA A 78 -0.85 -0.81 -11.39
C ALA A 78 -2.28 -0.88 -11.92
N GLU A 79 -3.09 -1.73 -11.29
CA GLU A 79 -4.53 -1.80 -11.46
C GLU A 79 -5.24 -1.16 -10.27
N PHE A 80 -6.41 -0.57 -10.52
CA PHE A 80 -7.19 0.16 -9.52
C PHE A 80 -8.63 -0.36 -9.46
N ALA A 81 -9.15 -0.51 -8.24
CA ALA A 81 -10.53 -0.93 -8.00
C ALA A 81 -11.48 0.28 -8.10
N GLY A 82 -11.75 0.71 -9.33
CA GLY A 82 -12.65 1.83 -9.63
C GLY A 82 -11.95 3.19 -9.79
N PRO A 83 -12.72 4.27 -9.97
CA PRO A 83 -12.18 5.61 -10.16
C PRO A 83 -11.77 6.26 -8.82
N VAL A 84 -11.01 7.34 -8.90
CA VAL A 84 -10.79 8.25 -7.76
C VAL A 84 -12.15 8.77 -7.27
N ALA A 85 -12.37 8.68 -5.96
CA ALA A 85 -13.61 9.08 -5.31
C ALA A 85 -13.33 10.00 -4.12
N ASP A 86 -14.11 11.07 -4.00
CA ASP A 86 -14.12 11.95 -2.83
C ASP A 86 -14.86 11.28 -1.68
N GLN A 87 -14.16 11.09 -0.57
CA GLN A 87 -14.69 10.48 0.66
C GLN A 87 -15.19 11.54 1.67
N GLY A 88 -15.17 12.82 1.32
CA GLY A 88 -15.51 13.95 2.19
C GLY A 88 -14.39 14.40 3.12
N TRP A 89 -13.34 13.59 3.27
CA TRP A 89 -12.12 13.90 4.01
C TRP A 89 -10.85 13.84 3.14
N GLY A 90 -11.00 13.44 1.88
CA GLY A 90 -9.90 13.28 0.93
C GLY A 90 -10.34 12.54 -0.33
N LEU A 91 -9.48 12.57 -1.34
CA LEU A 91 -9.65 11.80 -2.58
C LEU A 91 -8.94 10.45 -2.46
N LEU A 92 -9.60 9.38 -2.87
CA LEU A 92 -9.14 8.02 -2.64
C LEU A 92 -9.40 7.12 -3.85
N VAL A 93 -8.47 6.20 -4.10
CA VAL A 93 -8.67 5.04 -4.97
C VAL A 93 -7.89 3.85 -4.38
N SER A 94 -8.40 2.64 -4.58
CA SER A 94 -7.75 1.42 -4.08
C SER A 94 -6.90 0.78 -5.18
N ILE A 95 -5.65 0.46 -4.86
CA ILE A 95 -4.76 -0.34 -5.71
C ILE A 95 -5.11 -1.81 -5.53
N VAL A 96 -5.16 -2.57 -6.63
CA VAL A 96 -5.32 -4.03 -6.60
C VAL A 96 -3.93 -4.66 -6.54
N LEU A 97 -3.65 -5.38 -5.46
CA LEU A 97 -2.43 -6.18 -5.36
C LEU A 97 -2.54 -7.44 -6.24
N PRO A 98 -1.45 -7.90 -6.86
CA PRO A 98 -1.43 -9.17 -7.61
C PRO A 98 -1.96 -10.38 -6.83
N GLY A 99 -1.71 -10.45 -5.52
CA GLY A 99 -2.23 -11.50 -4.63
C GLY A 99 -3.75 -11.42 -4.38
N GLY A 100 -4.39 -10.33 -4.79
CA GLY A 100 -5.83 -10.04 -4.72
C GLY A 100 -6.36 -9.68 -3.34
#